data_AF-A0A2W4KZ71-F1
#
_entry.id   AF-A0A2W4KZ71-F1
#
_cell.length_a   1.000
_cell.length_b   1.000
_cell.length_c   1.000
_cell.angle_alpha   90.00
_cell.angle_beta   90.00
_cell.angle_gamma   90.00
#
_symmetry.space_group_name_H-M   'P 1'
#
loop_
_entity.id
_entity.type
_entity.pdbx_description
1 polymer ?
#
loop_
_entity_poly.entity_id
_entity_poly.type
_entity_poly.pdbx_seq_one_letter_code
_entity_poly.pdbx_strand_id
1 'polypeptide(L)'
;MPLETRPIPGPTAPDRDISRAPVPGGWDTSTVHAPQQPDVVEIRPAPGALAALPPYLHQPEELEFTVEEIRDAGRGFFGSMSAGLASVIEYAFQNYGRPNGYILGSEGGAALLAGLRYGDGRLVTKLGGERKVYWQGPSVGYDVGLAGSRVMFLVYNLQNEEDLFARFIGVDGSAYIVGGVGVTFLKKGPIVLAPIRTGLGLRVGANVGYLKFTPTRSINPF
;
A
#
# COMPACT_ATOMS: atom_id res chain seq x y z
N MET A 1 31.43 -45.58 78.77
CA MET A 1 30.34 -46.49 78.36
C MET A 1 29.97 -46.15 76.92
N PRO A 2 30.50 -46.87 75.92
CA PRO A 2 30.07 -46.80 74.53
C PRO A 2 28.94 -47.80 74.28
N LEU A 3 28.04 -47.50 73.34
CA LEU A 3 27.17 -48.53 72.73
C LEU A 3 27.41 -48.48 71.23
N GLU A 4 28.21 -49.46 70.82
CA GLU A 4 28.59 -49.82 69.47
C GLU A 4 27.49 -50.74 68.91
N THR A 5 26.91 -50.42 67.77
CA THR A 5 26.03 -51.34 67.02
C THR A 5 26.71 -51.70 65.70
N ARG A 6 27.00 -52.99 65.57
CA ARG A 6 27.56 -53.66 64.39
C ARG A 6 26.45 -54.27 63.50
N PRO A 7 26.76 -54.64 62.24
CA PRO A 7 25.85 -54.51 61.08
C PRO A 7 25.09 -55.79 60.71
N ILE A 8 24.12 -55.68 59.77
CA ILE A 8 23.49 -56.81 59.07
C ILE A 8 23.62 -56.59 57.54
N PRO A 9 24.04 -57.61 56.75
CA PRO A 9 24.32 -57.47 55.32
C PRO A 9 23.19 -57.95 54.40
N GLY A 10 23.21 -57.48 53.14
CA GLY A 10 22.67 -58.15 51.96
C GLY A 10 22.01 -57.22 50.93
N PRO A 11 21.86 -57.60 49.64
CA PRO A 11 22.62 -58.54 48.81
C PRO A 11 23.34 -57.87 47.62
N THR A 12 24.38 -58.54 47.12
CA THR A 12 25.21 -58.18 45.96
C THR A 12 24.44 -58.25 44.63
N ALA A 13 24.76 -57.33 43.71
CA ALA A 13 24.19 -57.22 42.36
C ALA A 13 24.53 -58.42 41.44
N PRO A 14 23.68 -58.72 40.43
CA PRO A 14 24.11 -59.39 39.21
C PRO A 14 24.37 -58.38 38.08
N ASP A 15 25.54 -58.57 37.47
CA ASP A 15 26.07 -57.92 36.28
C ASP A 15 25.22 -58.22 35.02
N ARG A 16 24.88 -57.20 34.24
CA ARG A 16 24.43 -57.33 32.84
C ARG A 16 24.87 -56.12 31.99
N ASP A 17 25.90 -56.39 31.20
CA ASP A 17 26.35 -55.69 30.00
C ASP A 17 25.19 -55.19 29.12
N ILE A 18 25.16 -53.88 28.85
CA ILE A 18 24.54 -53.31 27.65
C ILE A 18 25.53 -52.36 26.98
N SER A 19 26.26 -52.92 26.03
CA SER A 19 27.00 -52.21 25.00
C SER A 19 26.12 -51.17 24.26
N ARG A 20 26.38 -49.88 24.57
CA ARG A 20 26.44 -48.66 23.73
C ARG A 20 25.29 -48.31 22.76
N ALA A 21 24.70 -47.13 22.96
CA ALA A 21 24.23 -46.25 21.87
C ALA A 21 25.00 -44.90 21.93
N PRO A 22 25.45 -44.32 20.80
CA PRO A 22 26.14 -43.02 20.78
C PRO A 22 25.19 -41.86 21.09
N VAL A 23 25.62 -40.94 21.95
CA VAL A 23 24.98 -39.63 22.13
C VAL A 23 25.35 -38.72 20.95
N PRO A 24 24.39 -38.18 20.17
CA PRO A 24 24.69 -37.11 19.22
C PRO A 24 25.00 -35.84 20.01
N GLY A 25 26.27 -35.42 20.00
CA GLY A 25 26.67 -34.10 20.45
C GLY A 25 26.41 -33.04 19.37
N GLY A 26 26.06 -31.84 19.82
CA GLY A 26 26.26 -30.59 19.08
C GLY A 26 25.17 -30.20 18.08
N TRP A 27 24.14 -29.51 18.57
CA TRP A 27 23.41 -28.53 17.76
C TRP A 27 23.51 -27.18 18.46
N ASP A 28 24.48 -26.38 18.04
CA ASP A 28 24.47 -24.93 18.25
C ASP A 28 23.27 -24.34 17.53
N THR A 29 22.30 -23.80 18.28
CA THR A 29 21.40 -22.74 17.79
C THR A 29 20.94 -21.87 18.97
N SER A 30 21.81 -20.98 19.45
CA SER A 30 21.31 -19.74 20.06
C SER A 30 20.99 -18.76 18.95
N THR A 31 19.88 -18.98 18.24
CA THR A 31 19.28 -17.90 17.45
C THR A 31 18.70 -16.92 18.46
N VAL A 32 19.43 -15.85 18.73
CA VAL A 32 18.87 -14.67 19.40
C VAL A 32 17.71 -14.22 18.53
N HIS A 33 16.49 -14.43 19.03
CA HIS A 33 15.27 -13.89 18.46
C HIS A 33 15.42 -12.37 18.47
N ALA A 34 15.79 -11.79 17.33
CA ALA A 34 15.74 -10.35 17.14
C ALA A 34 14.30 -9.92 17.44
N PRO A 35 14.07 -8.80 18.16
CA PRO A 35 12.72 -8.34 18.45
C PRO A 35 11.97 -8.21 17.13
N GLN A 36 10.92 -9.02 16.95
CA GLN A 36 10.01 -8.89 15.83
C GLN A 36 9.44 -7.49 15.89
N GLN A 37 9.90 -6.66 14.96
CA GLN A 37 9.35 -5.34 14.70
C GLN A 37 7.83 -5.53 14.54
N PRO A 38 6.98 -4.74 15.22
CA PRO A 38 5.53 -4.98 15.26
C PRO A 38 5.03 -5.17 13.84
N ASP A 39 4.25 -6.22 13.59
CA ASP A 39 3.82 -6.65 12.27
C ASP A 39 3.18 -5.48 11.52
N VAL A 40 3.96 -4.79 10.69
CA VAL A 40 3.43 -3.81 9.76
C VAL A 40 2.70 -4.65 8.71
N VAL A 41 1.38 -4.63 8.76
CA VAL A 41 0.56 -5.29 7.73
C VAL A 41 0.89 -4.64 6.39
N GLU A 42 1.70 -5.34 5.60
CA GLU A 42 2.06 -4.97 4.24
C GLU A 42 1.28 -5.88 3.27
N ILE A 43 0.51 -5.27 2.38
CA ILE A 43 -0.21 -5.97 1.32
C ILE A 43 0.47 -5.61 0.01
N ARG A 44 0.90 -6.63 -0.72
CA ARG A 44 1.53 -6.50 -2.03
C ARG A 44 0.67 -7.17 -3.10
N PRO A 45 0.60 -6.60 -4.31
CA PRO A 45 -0.09 -7.23 -5.42
C PRO A 45 0.64 -8.47 -5.90
N ALA A 46 -0.07 -9.40 -6.54
CA ALA A 46 0.53 -10.56 -7.17
C ALA A 46 1.48 -10.14 -8.31
N PRO A 47 2.56 -10.90 -8.58
CA PRO A 47 3.42 -10.65 -9.72
C PRO A 47 2.61 -10.56 -11.03
N GLY A 48 2.88 -9.54 -11.85
CA GLY A 48 2.20 -9.32 -13.12
C GLY A 48 0.82 -8.64 -13.03
N ALA A 49 0.31 -8.33 -11.85
CA ALA A 49 -0.93 -7.54 -11.71
C ALA A 49 -0.80 -6.13 -12.31
N LEU A 50 0.42 -5.59 -12.33
CA LEU A 50 0.74 -4.31 -12.95
C LEU A 50 1.59 -4.53 -14.20
N ALA A 51 1.08 -4.06 -15.34
CA ALA A 51 1.89 -3.92 -16.55
C ALA A 51 2.64 -2.59 -16.52
N ALA A 52 3.97 -2.66 -16.70
CA ALA A 52 4.84 -1.50 -16.85
C ALA A 52 4.40 -0.62 -18.03
N LEU A 53 4.69 0.68 -17.95
CA LEU A 53 4.48 1.56 -19.08
C LEU A 53 5.52 1.27 -20.17
N PRO A 54 5.11 1.19 -21.45
CA PRO A 54 6.06 1.19 -22.53
C PRO A 54 7.00 2.41 -22.45
N PRO A 55 8.32 2.25 -22.70
CA PRO A 55 9.29 3.33 -22.53
C PRO A 55 9.00 4.59 -23.35
N TYR A 56 8.34 4.45 -24.50
CA TYR A 56 7.98 5.55 -25.40
C TYR A 56 6.79 6.39 -24.91
N LEU A 57 6.19 6.04 -23.77
CA LEU A 57 5.13 6.83 -23.13
C LEU A 57 5.65 7.80 -22.07
N HIS A 58 6.96 7.78 -21.79
CA HIS A 58 7.59 8.78 -20.94
C HIS A 58 7.65 10.13 -21.66
N GLN A 59 7.40 11.19 -20.91
CA GLN A 59 7.55 12.54 -21.41
C GLN A 59 8.99 13.03 -21.16
N PRO A 60 9.42 14.12 -21.81
CA PRO A 60 10.69 14.76 -21.45
C PRO A 60 10.75 14.98 -19.95
N GLU A 61 11.91 14.75 -19.33
CA GLU A 61 12.06 14.76 -17.87
C GLU A 61 11.60 16.08 -17.22
N GLU A 62 11.69 17.19 -17.95
CA GLU A 62 11.24 18.53 -17.56
C GLU A 62 9.72 18.63 -17.34
N LEU A 63 8.95 17.74 -17.98
CA LEU A 63 7.48 17.67 -17.90
C LEU A 63 6.99 16.67 -16.86
N GLU A 64 7.91 15.94 -16.23
CA GLU A 64 7.63 14.94 -15.21
C GLU A 64 8.07 15.42 -13.83
N PHE A 65 7.41 14.93 -12.79
CA PHE A 65 7.71 15.23 -11.41
C PHE A 65 8.75 14.24 -10.85
N THR A 66 9.73 14.75 -10.10
CA THR A 66 10.65 13.87 -9.36
C THR A 66 9.95 13.23 -8.16
N VAL A 67 10.57 12.20 -7.58
CA VAL A 67 10.05 11.56 -6.37
C VAL A 67 10.06 12.55 -5.19
N GLU A 68 11.04 13.43 -5.13
CA GLU A 68 11.14 14.49 -4.11
C GLU A 68 9.98 15.48 -4.24
N GLU A 69 9.64 15.93 -5.45
CA GLU A 69 8.52 16.85 -5.68
C GLU A 69 7.18 16.21 -5.27
N ILE A 70 6.97 14.95 -5.62
CA ILE A 70 5.78 14.19 -5.22
C ILE A 70 5.74 13.97 -3.71
N ARG A 71 6.89 13.70 -3.08
CA ARG A 71 6.99 13.59 -1.61
C ARG A 71 6.67 14.92 -0.94
N ASP A 72 7.18 16.03 -1.43
CA ASP A 72 6.93 17.34 -0.83
C ASP A 72 5.46 17.74 -1.00
N ALA A 73 4.86 17.52 -2.18
CA ALA A 73 3.43 17.70 -2.40
C ALA A 73 2.59 16.82 -1.46
N GLY A 74 2.95 15.52 -1.34
CA GLY A 74 2.29 14.59 -0.44
C GLY A 74 2.41 14.98 1.03
N ARG A 75 3.59 15.43 1.48
CA ARG A 75 3.82 15.91 2.85
C ARG A 75 2.94 17.11 3.16
N GLY A 76 2.92 18.11 2.28
CA GLY A 76 2.09 19.30 2.45
C GLY A 76 0.60 18.96 2.48
N PHE A 77 0.17 18.03 1.62
CA PHE A 77 -1.24 17.67 1.47
C PHE A 77 -1.78 16.77 2.60
N PHE A 78 -1.04 15.74 2.99
CA PHE A 78 -1.42 14.84 4.08
C PHE A 78 -0.98 15.37 5.46
N GLY A 79 -0.18 16.44 5.51
CA GLY A 79 0.29 17.13 6.72
C GLY A 79 1.59 16.56 7.29
N SER A 80 1.98 15.33 6.93
CA SER A 80 3.25 14.72 7.30
C SER A 80 3.70 13.69 6.27
N MET A 81 5.00 13.39 6.25
CA MET A 81 5.56 12.31 5.44
C MET A 81 5.81 11.11 6.33
N SER A 82 4.85 10.17 6.37
CA SER A 82 5.03 8.91 7.09
C SER A 82 5.90 7.94 6.28
N ALA A 83 6.52 6.97 6.95
CA ALA A 83 7.25 5.89 6.27
C ALA A 83 6.35 5.14 5.27
N GLY A 84 5.08 4.89 5.64
CA GLY A 84 4.10 4.27 4.74
C GLY A 84 3.82 5.09 3.49
N LEU A 85 3.68 6.42 3.61
CA LEU A 85 3.48 7.30 2.46
C LEU A 85 4.69 7.31 1.53
N ALA A 86 5.90 7.39 2.11
CA ALA A 86 7.13 7.31 1.33
C ALA A 86 7.24 5.99 0.57
N SER A 87 6.96 4.85 1.23
CA SER A 87 6.98 3.52 0.61
C SER A 87 5.96 3.37 -0.52
N VAL A 88 4.75 3.90 -0.34
CA VAL A 88 3.72 3.86 -1.38
C VAL A 88 4.07 4.71 -2.60
N ILE A 89 4.67 5.89 -2.40
CA ILE A 89 5.15 6.74 -3.50
C ILE A 89 6.28 6.01 -4.24
N GLU A 90 7.27 5.48 -3.52
CA GLU A 90 8.36 4.71 -4.10
C GLU A 90 7.85 3.50 -4.89
N TYR A 91 6.89 2.78 -4.34
CA TYR A 91 6.24 1.67 -5.02
C TYR A 91 5.60 2.10 -6.34
N ALA A 92 4.89 3.22 -6.37
CA ALA A 92 4.28 3.74 -7.59
C ALA A 92 5.35 4.13 -8.63
N PHE A 93 6.44 4.77 -8.20
CA PHE A 93 7.57 5.15 -9.05
C PHE A 93 8.29 3.93 -9.63
N GLN A 94 8.49 2.88 -8.84
CA GLN A 94 9.11 1.63 -9.32
C GLN A 94 8.28 0.93 -10.41
N ASN A 95 6.95 1.07 -10.37
CA ASN A 95 6.06 0.40 -11.31
C ASN A 95 5.76 1.23 -12.57
N TYR A 96 5.66 2.55 -12.44
CA TYR A 96 5.18 3.44 -13.50
C TYR A 96 6.15 4.58 -13.85
N GLY A 97 7.32 4.66 -13.19
CA GLY A 97 8.29 5.72 -13.41
C GLY A 97 7.82 7.06 -12.84
N ARG A 98 8.09 8.14 -13.56
CA ARG A 98 7.78 9.50 -13.09
C ARG A 98 6.40 9.94 -13.60
N PRO A 99 5.53 10.51 -12.75
CA PRO A 99 4.26 11.06 -13.19
C PRO A 99 4.47 12.43 -13.85
N ASN A 100 3.62 12.77 -14.82
CA ASN A 100 3.60 14.08 -15.46
C ASN A 100 2.44 14.98 -14.97
N GLY A 101 1.69 14.49 -13.99
CA GLY A 101 0.72 15.26 -13.23
C GLY A 101 0.42 14.65 -11.87
N TYR A 102 -0.16 15.43 -10.98
CA TYR A 102 -0.79 14.90 -9.78
C TYR A 102 -2.08 15.64 -9.44
N ILE A 103 -2.99 15.00 -8.72
CA ILE A 103 -4.25 15.61 -8.28
C ILE A 103 -4.30 15.57 -6.77
N LEU A 104 -4.53 16.72 -6.15
CA LEU A 104 -4.81 16.82 -4.72
C LEU A 104 -6.30 17.12 -4.51
N GLY A 105 -6.98 16.32 -3.70
CA GLY A 105 -8.39 16.57 -3.45
C GLY A 105 -9.04 15.70 -2.40
N SER A 106 -10.35 15.83 -2.26
CA SER A 106 -11.12 15.13 -1.25
C SER A 106 -12.18 14.24 -1.86
N GLU A 107 -12.43 13.13 -1.20
CA GLU A 107 -13.46 12.16 -1.52
C GLU A 107 -14.36 11.98 -0.32
N GLY A 108 -15.63 12.28 -0.49
CA GLY A 108 -16.66 11.86 0.43
C GLY A 108 -17.37 12.93 1.26
N GLY A 109 -18.52 12.49 1.76
CA GLY A 109 -19.66 13.23 2.30
C GLY A 109 -20.91 12.32 2.28
N ALA A 110 -22.14 12.87 2.29
CA ALA A 110 -23.39 12.10 2.30
C ALA A 110 -23.66 11.21 1.07
N ALA A 111 -22.84 11.29 0.02
CA ALA A 111 -23.04 10.58 -1.24
C ALA A 111 -22.61 9.10 -1.23
N LEU A 112 -21.97 8.64 -0.14
CA LEU A 112 -21.46 7.26 -0.02
C LEU A 112 -22.48 6.25 0.52
N LEU A 113 -23.64 6.75 0.94
CA LEU A 113 -24.74 5.91 1.43
C LEU A 113 -25.43 5.11 0.31
N ALA A 114 -25.18 5.45 -0.97
CA ALA A 114 -25.82 4.84 -2.13
C ALA A 114 -24.86 3.98 -2.99
N GLY A 115 -23.71 3.56 -2.45
CA GLY A 115 -22.72 2.78 -3.21
C GLY A 115 -21.99 3.59 -4.28
N LEU A 116 -21.98 4.92 -4.15
CA LEU A 116 -21.27 5.84 -5.04
C LEU A 116 -20.26 6.67 -4.25
N ARG A 117 -19.22 7.13 -4.92
CA ARG A 117 -18.25 8.09 -4.38
C ARG A 117 -18.20 9.29 -5.29
N TYR A 118 -18.03 10.47 -4.68
CA TYR A 118 -17.81 11.72 -5.37
C TYR A 118 -16.62 12.42 -4.72
N GLY A 119 -15.81 13.07 -5.54
CA GLY A 119 -14.69 13.87 -5.09
C GLY A 119 -14.42 15.03 -6.02
N ASP A 120 -13.62 15.96 -5.51
CA ASP A 120 -13.13 17.09 -6.26
C ASP A 120 -11.74 17.49 -5.81
N GLY A 121 -10.99 18.11 -6.71
CA GLY A 121 -9.57 18.37 -6.50
C GLY A 121 -8.98 19.31 -7.54
N ARG A 122 -7.66 19.40 -7.52
CA ARG A 122 -6.86 20.23 -8.42
C ARG A 122 -5.81 19.35 -9.10
N LEU A 123 -5.92 19.22 -10.42
CA LEU A 123 -4.86 18.66 -11.26
C LEU A 123 -3.74 19.69 -11.34
N VAL A 124 -2.51 19.25 -11.11
CA VAL A 124 -1.29 20.01 -11.27
C VAL A 124 -0.43 19.34 -12.34
N THR A 125 -0.02 20.10 -13.35
CA THR A 125 0.95 19.67 -14.37
C THR A 125 2.09 20.69 -14.46
N LYS A 126 3.25 20.29 -15.00
CA LYS A 126 4.40 21.20 -15.15
C LYS A 126 4.12 22.37 -16.10
N LEU A 127 3.32 22.15 -17.15
CA LEU A 127 3.05 23.15 -18.19
C LEU A 127 1.70 23.86 -18.05
N GLY A 128 0.66 23.14 -17.65
CA GLY A 128 -0.72 23.63 -17.61
C GLY A 128 -1.11 24.35 -16.31
N GLY A 129 -0.25 24.29 -15.29
CA GLY A 129 -0.55 24.86 -13.98
C GLY A 129 -1.61 24.04 -13.24
N GLU A 130 -2.57 24.71 -12.62
CA GLU A 130 -3.60 24.06 -11.81
C GLU A 130 -5.01 24.11 -12.43
N ARG A 131 -5.65 22.95 -12.58
CA ARG A 131 -7.03 22.82 -13.08
C ARG A 131 -7.96 22.17 -12.08
N LYS A 132 -9.17 22.73 -11.92
CA LYS A 132 -10.21 22.10 -11.08
C LYS A 132 -10.75 20.87 -11.79
N VAL A 133 -10.88 19.77 -11.04
CA VAL A 133 -11.40 18.49 -11.54
C VAL A 133 -12.37 17.89 -10.55
N TYR A 134 -13.30 17.09 -11.07
CA TYR A 134 -14.29 16.34 -10.31
C TYR A 134 -14.21 14.88 -10.72
N TRP A 135 -14.58 13.98 -9.82
CA TRP A 135 -14.71 12.57 -10.19
C TRP A 135 -15.81 11.87 -9.40
N GLN A 136 -16.29 10.78 -9.99
CA GLN A 136 -17.29 9.94 -9.39
C GLN A 136 -17.16 8.49 -9.85
N GLY A 137 -17.66 7.56 -9.04
CA GLY A 137 -17.63 6.13 -9.36
C GLY A 137 -18.33 5.29 -8.31
N PRO A 138 -18.32 3.96 -8.45
CA PRO A 138 -18.78 3.06 -7.40
C PRO A 138 -17.96 3.22 -6.12
N SER A 139 -18.63 3.07 -4.98
CA SER A 139 -18.02 2.95 -3.66
C SER A 139 -18.21 1.53 -3.12
N VAL A 140 -17.12 0.89 -2.71
CA VAL A 140 -17.13 -0.38 -1.99
C VAL A 140 -16.97 -0.08 -0.50
N GLY A 141 -17.95 0.60 0.08
CA GLY A 141 -17.93 0.91 1.51
C GLY A 141 -18.79 2.11 1.94
N TYR A 142 -19.23 2.03 3.19
CA TYR A 142 -19.90 3.09 3.97
C TYR A 142 -18.89 3.98 4.72
N ASP A 143 -17.59 3.87 4.37
CA ASP A 143 -16.47 4.28 5.22
C ASP A 143 -16.09 5.75 5.10
N VAL A 144 -17.09 6.63 5.21
CA VAL A 144 -16.84 8.06 5.23
C VAL A 144 -17.59 8.70 6.37
N GLY A 145 -16.82 9.15 7.36
CA GLY A 145 -17.30 10.14 8.31
C GLY A 145 -17.68 11.43 7.58
N LEU A 146 -18.50 12.26 8.21
CA LEU A 146 -19.07 13.48 7.62
C LEU A 146 -18.03 14.47 7.05
N ALA A 147 -16.75 14.32 7.41
CA ALA A 147 -15.64 15.20 7.04
C ALA A 147 -14.99 14.90 5.66
N GLY A 148 -15.34 13.79 4.99
CA GLY A 148 -14.63 13.38 3.76
C GLY A 148 -13.19 12.89 4.02
N SER A 149 -12.54 12.37 2.99
CA SER A 149 -11.19 11.79 3.05
C SER A 149 -10.27 12.46 2.03
N ARG A 150 -8.99 12.64 2.34
CA ARG A 150 -8.00 13.18 1.40
C ARG A 150 -7.47 12.09 0.47
N VAL A 151 -7.28 12.43 -0.80
CA VAL A 151 -6.68 11.57 -1.82
C VAL A 151 -5.69 12.35 -2.66
N MET A 152 -4.57 11.71 -2.98
CA MET A 152 -3.60 12.20 -3.94
C MET A 152 -3.56 11.24 -5.12
N PHE A 153 -3.79 11.70 -6.34
CA PHE A 153 -3.59 10.86 -7.53
C PHE A 153 -2.25 11.20 -8.16
N LEU A 154 -1.42 10.20 -8.44
CA LEU A 154 -0.35 10.36 -9.42
C LEU A 154 -0.92 10.09 -10.80
N VAL A 155 -0.60 10.95 -11.76
CA VAL A 155 -1.09 10.87 -13.14
C VAL A 155 0.10 10.64 -14.06
N TYR A 156 0.04 9.56 -14.83
CA TYR A 156 1.09 9.16 -15.75
C TYR A 156 0.60 9.26 -17.19
N ASN A 157 1.50 9.72 -18.06
CA ASN A 157 1.30 9.78 -19.50
C ASN A 157 0.04 10.57 -19.92
N LEU A 158 -0.24 11.67 -19.22
CA LEU A 158 -1.27 12.63 -19.63
C LEU A 158 -0.75 13.52 -20.76
N GLN A 159 -1.29 13.41 -21.97
CA GLN A 159 -0.81 14.21 -23.10
C GLN A 159 -1.37 15.63 -23.06
N ASN A 160 -2.68 15.74 -22.82
CA ASN A 160 -3.36 17.01 -22.56
C ASN A 160 -4.25 16.87 -21.32
N GLU A 161 -4.53 17.98 -20.63
CA GLU A 161 -5.38 17.96 -19.45
C GLU A 161 -6.80 17.45 -19.75
N GLU A 162 -7.28 17.66 -20.96
CA GLU A 162 -8.57 17.17 -21.47
C GLU A 162 -8.65 15.65 -21.46
N ASP A 163 -7.53 14.95 -21.63
CA ASP A 163 -7.49 13.49 -21.68
C ASP A 163 -7.88 12.85 -20.34
N LEU A 164 -7.76 13.62 -19.25
CA LEU A 164 -8.21 13.24 -17.92
C LEU A 164 -9.73 13.10 -17.85
N PHE A 165 -10.52 13.84 -18.63
CA PHE A 165 -11.99 13.84 -18.50
C PHE A 165 -12.64 12.63 -19.15
N ALA A 166 -12.43 11.47 -18.54
CA ALA A 166 -12.91 10.20 -19.04
C ALA A 166 -13.07 9.19 -17.90
N ARG A 167 -13.48 7.97 -18.27
CA ARG A 167 -13.58 6.83 -17.36
C ARG A 167 -12.26 6.06 -17.33
N PHE A 168 -11.75 5.85 -16.13
CA PHE A 168 -10.59 5.01 -15.83
C PHE A 168 -11.06 3.76 -15.10
N ILE A 169 -10.62 2.59 -15.56
CA ILE A 169 -11.01 1.29 -15.01
C ILE A 169 -9.95 0.82 -14.03
N GLY A 170 -10.37 0.28 -12.89
CA GLY A 170 -9.45 -0.28 -11.90
C GLY A 170 -8.62 -1.44 -12.47
N VAL A 171 -7.38 -1.55 -12.01
CA VAL A 171 -6.52 -2.71 -12.25
C VAL A 171 -6.72 -3.67 -11.09
N ASP A 172 -7.24 -4.87 -11.39
CA ASP A 172 -7.54 -5.87 -10.38
C ASP A 172 -6.29 -6.31 -9.62
N GLY A 173 -6.42 -6.47 -8.31
CA GLY A 173 -5.32 -6.96 -7.46
C GLY A 173 -4.13 -6.02 -7.38
N SER A 174 -4.26 -4.75 -7.79
CA SER A 174 -3.17 -3.77 -7.86
C SER A 174 -2.85 -3.05 -6.54
N ALA A 175 -3.54 -3.42 -5.46
CA ALA A 175 -3.42 -2.75 -4.17
C ALA A 175 -2.04 -2.99 -3.54
N TYR A 176 -1.37 -1.90 -3.17
CA TYR A 176 -0.20 -1.90 -2.31
C TYR A 176 -0.48 -1.07 -1.06
N ILE A 177 -0.37 -1.67 0.12
CA ILE A 177 -0.72 -1.04 1.40
C ILE A 177 0.40 -1.28 2.40
N VAL A 178 0.86 -0.23 3.08
CA VAL A 178 1.89 -0.30 4.12
C VAL A 178 1.74 0.88 5.09
N GLY A 179 1.85 0.62 6.39
CA GLY A 179 1.88 1.66 7.41
C GLY A 179 0.65 2.59 7.41
N GLY A 180 -0.54 2.05 7.10
CA GLY A 180 -1.79 2.83 7.05
C GLY A 180 -1.91 3.76 5.84
N VAL A 181 -1.10 3.55 4.80
CA VAL A 181 -1.19 4.21 3.49
C VAL A 181 -1.38 3.17 2.40
N GLY A 182 -2.18 3.46 1.39
CA GLY A 182 -2.47 2.53 0.31
C GLY A 182 -2.58 3.20 -1.05
N VAL A 183 -2.17 2.47 -2.09
CA VAL A 183 -2.32 2.83 -3.50
C VAL A 183 -3.01 1.70 -4.27
N THR A 184 -3.79 2.09 -5.27
CA THR A 184 -4.37 1.23 -6.31
C THR A 184 -4.07 1.85 -7.66
N PHE A 185 -4.41 1.19 -8.76
CA PHE A 185 -4.19 1.74 -10.10
C PHE A 185 -5.46 1.70 -10.93
N LEU A 186 -5.69 2.74 -11.73
CA LEU A 186 -6.72 2.78 -12.76
C LEU A 186 -6.11 3.15 -14.11
N LYS A 187 -6.71 2.66 -15.20
CA LYS A 187 -6.20 2.88 -16.56
C LYS A 187 -7.29 3.32 -17.54
N LYS A 188 -6.88 4.14 -18.50
CA LYS A 188 -7.61 4.45 -19.73
C LYS A 188 -6.60 4.48 -20.87
N GLY A 189 -6.62 3.44 -21.71
CA GLY A 189 -5.60 3.27 -22.74
C GLY A 189 -4.20 3.36 -22.11
N PRO A 190 -3.36 4.31 -22.52
CA PRO A 190 -1.99 4.42 -22.03
C PRO A 190 -1.85 5.32 -20.78
N ILE A 191 -2.95 5.94 -20.31
CA ILE A 191 -2.96 6.85 -19.15
C ILE A 191 -3.22 6.03 -17.88
N VAL A 192 -2.44 6.28 -16.83
CA VAL A 192 -2.55 5.60 -15.54
C VAL A 192 -2.77 6.61 -14.43
N LEU A 193 -3.69 6.28 -13.53
CA LEU A 193 -3.93 6.98 -12.28
C LEU A 193 -3.56 6.08 -11.11
N ALA A 194 -2.80 6.60 -10.16
CA ALA A 194 -2.47 5.92 -8.91
C ALA A 194 -3.02 6.72 -7.72
N PRO A 195 -4.25 6.42 -7.26
CA PRO A 195 -4.83 7.10 -6.10
C PRO A 195 -4.20 6.58 -4.81
N ILE A 196 -3.61 7.48 -4.04
CA ILE A 196 -2.96 7.27 -2.75
C ILE A 196 -3.87 7.81 -1.64
N ARG A 197 -4.14 6.99 -0.62
CA ARG A 197 -5.01 7.32 0.53
C ARG A 197 -4.35 6.93 1.85
N THR A 198 -4.70 7.64 2.91
CA THR A 198 -4.19 7.41 4.27
C THR A 198 -5.33 7.14 5.25
N GLY A 199 -5.11 6.29 6.25
CA GLY A 199 -6.00 6.14 7.41
C GLY A 199 -6.74 4.79 7.52
N LEU A 200 -7.66 4.71 8.48
CA LEU A 200 -8.34 3.47 8.94
C LEU A 200 -9.40 2.91 7.96
N GLY A 201 -9.59 3.56 6.80
CA GLY A 201 -10.52 3.16 5.74
C GLY A 201 -9.86 2.44 4.57
N LEU A 202 -8.58 2.08 4.66
CA LEU A 202 -7.92 1.28 3.63
C LEU A 202 -8.50 -0.14 3.63
N ARG A 203 -9.26 -0.47 2.59
CA ARG A 203 -9.85 -1.79 2.41
C ARG A 203 -8.94 -2.64 1.54
N VAL A 204 -8.58 -3.81 2.07
CA VAL A 204 -7.89 -4.87 1.35
C VAL A 204 -8.83 -5.44 0.30
N GLY A 205 -8.44 -5.41 -0.98
CA GLY A 205 -9.19 -6.11 -2.04
C GLY A 205 -10.44 -5.42 -2.59
N ALA A 206 -10.70 -4.15 -2.26
CA ALA A 206 -11.75 -3.39 -2.93
C ALA A 206 -11.26 -2.94 -4.32
N ASN A 207 -11.58 -3.71 -5.36
CA ASN A 207 -11.39 -3.26 -6.75
C ASN A 207 -12.17 -1.96 -6.94
N VAL A 208 -11.47 -0.85 -7.18
CA VAL A 208 -12.13 0.39 -7.60
C VAL A 208 -12.58 0.14 -9.03
N GLY A 209 -13.84 -0.27 -9.22
CA GLY A 209 -14.34 -0.69 -10.54
C GLY A 209 -14.03 0.35 -11.61
N TYR A 210 -14.40 1.62 -11.37
CA TYR A 210 -13.98 2.73 -12.21
C TYR A 210 -14.04 4.08 -11.48
N LEU A 211 -13.41 5.09 -12.07
CA LEU A 211 -13.64 6.50 -11.76
C LEU A 211 -13.87 7.26 -13.08
N LYS A 212 -14.93 8.07 -13.13
CA LYS A 212 -15.19 9.01 -14.22
C LYS A 212 -14.78 10.40 -13.76
N PHE A 213 -13.85 11.03 -14.47
CA PHE A 213 -13.43 12.40 -14.24
C PHE A 213 -14.19 13.37 -15.15
N THR A 214 -14.55 14.54 -14.63
CA THR A 214 -15.29 15.57 -15.35
C THR A 214 -14.73 16.97 -15.05
N PRO A 215 -14.84 17.91 -16.01
CA PRO A 215 -14.36 19.29 -15.82
C PRO A 215 -15.31 20.11 -14.94
N THR A 216 -16.58 19.71 -14.86
CA THR A 216 -17.61 20.32 -14.02
C THR A 216 -18.20 19.26 -13.08
N ARG A 217 -18.75 19.71 -11.95
CA ARG A 217 -19.42 18.82 -11.00
C ARG A 217 -20.60 18.13 -11.69
N SER A 218 -20.63 16.81 -11.68
CA SER A 218 -21.72 15.99 -12.22
C SER A 218 -22.28 15.09 -11.13
N ILE A 219 -23.61 14.99 -11.07
CA ILE A 219 -24.31 14.02 -10.20
C ILE A 219 -24.46 12.67 -10.93
N ASN A 220 -24.28 12.62 -12.25
CA ASN A 220 -24.36 11.38 -13.02
C ASN A 220 -22.97 10.69 -13.11
N PRO A 221 -22.82 9.45 -12.59
CA PRO A 221 -21.57 8.69 -12.65
C PRO A 221 -21.37 7.89 -13.94
N PHE A 222 -22.36 7.86 -14.84
CA PHE A 222 -22.32 7.17 -16.12
C PHE A 222 -21.93 8.11 -17.25
#